data_AF-A0A2V9K7I9-F1
#
_entry.id   AF-A0A2V9K7I9-F1
#
_cell.length_a   1.000
_cell.length_b   1.000
_cell.length_c   1.000
_cell.angle_alpha   90.00
_cell.angle_beta   90.00
_cell.angle_gamma   90.00
#
_symmetry.space_group_name_H-M   'P 1'
#
loop_
_entity.id
_entity.type
_entity.pdbx_description
1 polymer ?
#
loop_
_entity_poly.entity_id
_entity_poly.type
_entity_poly.pdbx_seq_one_letter_code
_entity_poly.pdbx_strand_id
1 'polypeptide(L)'
;MRAAMSYFVSPQGLLVHDQADWPCAACHPDGTTDRQAWYLCFECAQEMLAAAGAGVSGARALIDDVTDALAFFEVNGHMHSAHMN
;
A
#
# COMPACT_ATOMS: atom_id res chain seq x y z
N MET A 1 18.16 -10.33 -12.97
CA MET A 1 16.72 -10.64 -12.95
C MET A 1 16.03 -9.55 -12.14
N ARG A 2 15.08 -8.81 -12.71
CA ARG A 2 14.20 -7.95 -11.90
C ARG A 2 13.40 -8.89 -11.01
N ALA A 3 13.45 -8.71 -9.69
CA ALA A 3 12.54 -9.41 -8.79
C ALA A 3 11.10 -9.12 -9.26
N ALA A 4 10.27 -10.15 -9.36
CA ALA A 4 8.87 -9.97 -9.69
C ALA A 4 8.22 -9.13 -8.59
N MET A 5 7.55 -8.05 -8.97
CA MET A 5 6.82 -7.19 -8.02
C MET A 5 5.63 -7.96 -7.44
N SER A 6 5.39 -7.78 -6.14
CA SER A 6 4.18 -8.28 -5.50
C SER A 6 3.18 -7.13 -5.40
N TYR A 7 1.94 -7.41 -5.77
CA TYR A 7 0.87 -6.42 -5.70
C TYR A 7 -0.45 -7.07 -5.30
N PHE A 8 -1.27 -6.28 -4.62
CA PHE A 8 -2.64 -6.62 -4.23
C PHE A 8 -3.59 -5.59 -4.86
N VAL A 9 -4.78 -6.04 -5.27
CA VAL A 9 -5.85 -5.16 -5.75
C VAL A 9 -7.12 -5.45 -4.95
N SER A 10 -7.63 -4.45 -4.24
CA SER A 10 -8.88 -4.56 -3.49
C SER A 10 -10.10 -4.59 -4.43
N PRO A 11 -11.25 -5.10 -3.96
CA PRO A 11 -12.50 -5.06 -4.72
C PRO A 11 -12.95 -3.66 -5.13
N GLN A 12 -12.54 -2.63 -4.39
CA GLN A 12 -12.90 -1.23 -4.67
C GLN A 12 -11.85 -0.53 -5.56
N GLY A 13 -10.81 -1.25 -5.96
CA GLY A 13 -9.80 -0.79 -6.90
C GLY A 13 -8.54 -0.20 -6.27
N LEU A 14 -8.35 -0.34 -4.95
CA LEU A 14 -7.08 0.01 -4.30
C LEU A 14 -5.99 -0.97 -4.71
N LEU A 15 -4.93 -0.49 -5.33
CA LEU A 15 -3.73 -1.25 -5.60
C LEU A 15 -2.67 -0.94 -4.55
N VAL A 16 -2.10 -1.97 -3.94
CA VAL A 16 -0.94 -1.87 -3.04
C VAL A 16 0.22 -2.67 -3.61
N HIS A 17 1.44 -2.14 -3.56
CA HIS A 17 2.66 -2.77 -4.09
C HIS A 17 3.86 -2.69 -3.13
N ASP A 18 4.83 -3.59 -3.31
CA ASP A 18 6.10 -3.62 -2.56
C ASP A 18 7.29 -2.93 -3.27
N GLN A 19 7.08 -2.43 -4.49
CA GLN A 19 8.14 -1.78 -5.29
C GLN A 19 8.47 -0.36 -4.81
N ALA A 20 9.71 -0.13 -4.36
CA ALA A 20 10.19 1.19 -3.94
C ALA A 20 10.30 2.21 -5.09
N ASP A 21 10.63 1.76 -6.30
CA ASP A 21 10.84 2.63 -7.47
C ASP A 21 9.55 2.94 -8.26
N TRP A 22 8.38 2.47 -7.80
CA TRP A 22 7.11 2.68 -8.48
C TRP A 22 6.30 3.80 -7.80
N PRO A 23 5.79 4.82 -8.54
CA PRO A 23 5.13 5.96 -7.94
C PRO A 23 3.83 5.58 -7.23
N CYS A 24 3.77 5.89 -5.94
CA CYS A 24 2.58 5.81 -5.13
C CYS A 24 1.91 7.19 -5.02
N ALA A 25 0.59 7.26 -4.80
CA ALA A 25 -0.16 8.51 -4.75
C ALA A 25 0.30 9.48 -3.63
N ALA A 26 0.91 8.93 -2.57
CA ALA A 26 1.52 9.71 -1.49
C ALA A 26 2.98 10.11 -1.77
N CYS A 27 3.75 9.24 -2.41
CA CYS A 27 5.17 9.39 -2.69
C CYS A 27 5.43 10.31 -3.89
N HIS A 28 4.52 10.30 -4.86
CA HIS A 28 4.66 11.00 -6.13
C HIS A 28 3.31 11.58 -6.61
N PRO A 29 2.75 12.58 -5.91
CA PRO A 29 1.44 13.14 -6.21
C PRO A 29 1.38 13.94 -7.53
N ASP A 30 2.51 14.42 -8.05
CA ASP A 30 2.59 15.26 -9.27
C ASP A 30 2.29 14.50 -10.58
N GLY A 31 2.21 13.16 -10.55
CA GLY A 31 1.91 12.33 -11.73
C GLY A 31 0.49 11.73 -11.74
N THR A 32 -0.26 11.89 -10.64
CA THR A 32 -1.51 11.16 -10.43
C THR A 32 -2.72 11.95 -10.93
N THR A 33 -3.21 11.62 -12.13
CA THR A 33 -4.56 12.00 -12.57
C THR A 33 -5.62 11.35 -11.68
N ASP A 34 -6.83 11.90 -11.58
CA ASP A 34 -7.94 11.51 -10.66
C ASP A 34 -8.17 9.99 -10.43
N ARG A 35 -7.82 9.14 -11.39
CA ARG A 35 -7.88 7.66 -11.28
C ARG A 35 -6.70 7.01 -10.54
N GLN A 36 -5.62 7.73 -10.29
CA GLN A 36 -4.40 7.29 -9.61
C GLN A 36 -4.43 7.53 -8.09
N ALA A 37 -5.52 8.04 -7.55
CA ALA A 37 -5.73 8.19 -6.10
C ALA A 37 -5.80 6.85 -5.34
N TRP A 38 -5.71 5.71 -6.03
CA TRP A 38 -5.89 4.36 -5.49
C TRP A 38 -4.61 3.50 -5.61
N TYR A 39 -3.43 4.10 -5.70
CA TYR A 39 -2.15 3.37 -5.71
C TYR A 39 -1.32 3.70 -4.47
N LEU A 40 -1.02 2.72 -3.63
CA LEU A 40 -0.17 2.88 -2.44
C LEU A 40 1.02 1.92 -2.50
N CYS A 41 2.18 2.36 -2.05
CA CYS A 41 3.24 1.43 -1.68
C CYS A 41 2.93 0.84 -0.30
N PHE A 42 3.56 -0.30 0.02
CA PHE A 42 3.40 -0.98 1.30
C PHE A 42 3.63 -0.04 2.50
N GLU A 43 4.68 0.77 2.47
CA GLU A 43 5.00 1.71 3.56
C GLU A 43 3.90 2.76 3.74
N CYS A 44 3.44 3.40 2.66
CA CYS A 44 2.35 4.37 2.76
C CYS A 44 1.02 3.74 3.18
N ALA A 45 0.76 2.49 2.81
CA ALA A 45 -0.39 1.74 3.30
C ALA A 45 -0.32 1.53 4.83
N GLN A 46 0.87 1.21 5.38
CA GLN A 46 1.07 1.11 6.84
C GLN A 46 0.86 2.44 7.55
N GLU A 47 1.41 3.53 7.01
CA GLU A 47 1.24 4.87 7.60
C GLU A 47 -0.22 5.32 7.58
N MET A 48 -0.96 5.03 6.50
CA MET A 48 -2.39 5.31 6.41
C MET A 48 -3.19 4.53 7.45
N LEU A 49 -2.87 3.26 7.67
CA LEU A 49 -3.53 2.47 8.72
C LEU A 49 -3.23 3.02 10.13
N ALA A 50 -1.99 3.45 10.38
CA ALA A 50 -1.60 4.06 11.64
C ALA A 50 -2.34 5.40 11.88
N ALA A 51 -2.44 6.26 10.85
CA ALA A 51 -3.16 7.52 10.91
C ALA A 51 -4.68 7.32 11.09
N ALA A 52 -5.25 6.29 10.45
CA ALA A 52 -6.64 5.90 10.61
C ALA A 52 -6.97 5.47 12.05
N GLY A 53 -6.07 4.72 12.70
CA GLY A 53 -6.19 4.36 14.11
C GLY A 53 -6.30 5.56 15.06
N ALA A 54 -5.83 6.74 14.63
CA ALA A 54 -5.92 7.99 15.38
C ALA A 54 -7.26 8.73 15.25
N GLY A 55 -8.26 8.20 14.53
CA GLY A 55 -9.66 8.67 14.59
C GLY A 55 -10.16 9.53 13.43
N VAL A 56 -9.62 9.37 12.22
CA VAL A 56 -10.10 10.08 11.02
C VAL A 56 -11.30 9.35 10.41
N SER A 57 -12.52 9.76 10.80
CA SER A 57 -13.79 9.06 10.51
C SER A 57 -14.23 8.99 9.03
N GLY A 58 -13.51 9.61 8.10
CA GLY A 58 -13.87 9.67 6.67
C GLY A 58 -13.35 8.51 5.82
N ALA A 59 -12.42 7.69 6.33
CA ALA A 59 -11.62 6.78 5.51
C ALA A 59 -11.98 5.29 5.65
N ARG A 60 -13.11 4.93 6.31
CA ARG A 60 -13.34 3.54 6.77
C ARG A 60 -13.31 2.48 5.66
N ALA A 61 -13.91 2.75 4.50
CA ALA A 61 -13.89 1.83 3.36
C ALA A 61 -12.46 1.64 2.80
N LEU A 62 -11.67 2.72 2.76
CA LEU A 62 -10.27 2.68 2.35
C LEU A 62 -9.40 1.96 3.39
N ILE A 63 -9.75 2.04 4.68
CA ILE A 63 -9.04 1.38 5.77
C ILE A 63 -9.22 -0.15 5.70
N ASP A 64 -10.43 -0.64 5.43
CA ASP A 64 -10.66 -2.08 5.25
C ASP A 64 -9.83 -2.62 4.08
N ASP A 65 -9.81 -1.91 2.94
CA ASP A 65 -9.00 -2.28 1.78
C ASP A 65 -7.48 -2.26 2.04
N VAL A 66 -7.00 -1.24 2.78
CA VAL A 66 -5.59 -1.16 3.19
C VAL A 66 -5.25 -2.31 4.12
N THR A 67 -6.15 -2.68 5.04
CA THR A 67 -5.95 -3.78 5.99
C THR A 67 -5.84 -5.12 5.26
N ASP A 68 -6.76 -5.39 4.32
CA ASP A 68 -6.73 -6.60 3.50
C ASP A 68 -5.44 -6.69 2.67
N ALA A 69 -5.01 -5.56 2.09
CA ALA A 69 -3.77 -5.50 1.35
C ALA A 69 -2.55 -5.83 2.22
N LEU A 70 -2.44 -5.22 3.40
CA LEU A 70 -1.33 -5.47 4.31
C LEU A 70 -1.31 -6.93 4.80
N ALA A 71 -2.47 -7.51 5.10
CA ALA A 71 -2.59 -8.93 5.44
C ALA A 71 -2.13 -9.84 4.29
N PHE A 72 -2.43 -9.48 3.05
CA PHE A 72 -1.90 -10.19 1.88
C PHE A 72 -0.37 -10.17 1.84
N PHE A 73 0.27 -9.02 2.05
CA PHE A 73 1.73 -8.90 2.05
C PHE A 73 2.40 -9.59 3.25
N GLU A 74 1.76 -9.60 4.42
CA GLU A 74 2.23 -10.32 5.61
C GLU A 74 2.28 -11.84 5.35
N VAL A 75 1.23 -12.39 4.73
CA VAL A 75 1.13 -13.82 4.41
C VAL A 75 2.02 -14.21 3.22
N ASN A 76 2.15 -13.35 2.21
CA ASN A 76 2.86 -13.66 0.96
C ASN A 76 4.34 -13.23 0.96
N GLY A 77 4.85 -12.73 2.08
CA GLY A 77 6.28 -12.63 2.33
C GLY A 77 6.89 -11.26 2.06
N HIS A 78 6.56 -10.30 2.92
CA HIS A 78 7.57 -9.36 3.43
C HIS A 78 8.62 -10.10 4.30
N MET A 79 9.25 -11.15 3.75
CA MET A 79 10.42 -11.82 4.31
C MET A 79 11.72 -11.25 3.71
N HIS A 80 11.68 -10.05 3.09
CA HIS A 80 12.85 -9.35 2.57
C HIS A 80 13.49 -8.35 3.54
N SER A 81 13.08 -8.36 4.82
CA SER A 81 13.75 -7.60 5.89
C SER A 81 14.04 -8.48 7.10
N ALA A 82 14.77 -9.57 6.89
CA ALA A 82 15.51 -10.25 7.95
C ALA A 82 16.97 -10.45 7.53
N HIS A 83 17.61 -9.39 7.03
CA HIS A 83 19.07 -9.30 6.95
C HIS A 83 19.51 -7.83 7.13
N MET A 84 19.45 -7.36 8.36
CA MET A 84 20.35 -6.34 8.87
C MET A 84 21.09 -6.94 10.07
N ASN A 85 22.23 -7.57 9.78
CA ASN A 85 23.37 -7.68 10.70
C ASN A 85 24.64 -7.83 9.87
#